data_AF-A0A1M5YYU1-F1
#
_entry.id   AF-A0A1M5YYU1-F1
#
_cell.length_a   1.000
_cell.length_b   1.000
_cell.length_c   1.000
_cell.angle_alpha   90.00
_cell.angle_beta   90.00
_cell.angle_gamma   90.00
#
_symmetry.space_group_name_H-M   'P 1'
#
loop_
_entity.id
_entity.type
_entity.pdbx_description
1 polymer ?
#
loop_
_entity_poly.entity_id
_entity_poly.type
_entity_poly.pdbx_seq_one_letter_code
_entity_poly.pdbx_strand_id
1 'polypeptide(L)'
;MDTRIYVCTHKKYNEISDPLYHSLHVGKAISDDLGYPCDDAGENISAKNKSYCELTGIYWLWKNISCDIIGICHYRRFFTIEKEPVNAEFIEDILCQKSYDIILPTCSSSPYASNYEHYKNKHVIKDLDTTRDVILEKYPDYVKAFDLMAHTNLASLGNMIITRKEIFDDYCAWLFDVLSEVEKRTDITDYDVFQKRIYGYLAERLLRVYIYMHPYKVYEVPVTQTTG
;
A
#
# COMPACT_ATOMS: atom_id res chain seq x y z
N MET A 1 17.25 13.37 8.27
CA MET A 1 17.19 11.95 8.72
C MET A 1 17.46 11.07 7.51
N ASP A 2 17.53 9.74 7.65
CA ASP A 2 17.50 8.86 6.47
C ASP A 2 16.05 8.69 5.98
N THR A 3 15.61 9.63 5.14
CA THR A 3 14.26 9.71 4.58
C THR A 3 14.27 9.23 3.13
N ARG A 4 13.49 8.21 2.81
CA ARG A 4 13.46 7.59 1.48
C ARG A 4 12.04 7.35 1.00
N ILE A 5 11.75 7.67 -0.26
CA ILE A 5 10.51 7.32 -0.94
C ILE A 5 10.82 6.28 -2.01
N TYR A 6 10.13 5.15 -1.97
CA TYR A 6 10.22 4.12 -2.99
C TYR A 6 9.05 4.21 -3.96
N VAL A 7 9.38 4.27 -5.25
CA VAL A 7 8.41 4.34 -6.34
C VAL A 7 8.29 2.95 -6.98
N CYS A 8 7.24 2.23 -6.62
CA CYS A 8 6.98 0.90 -7.15
C CYS A 8 6.58 0.98 -8.63
N THR A 9 7.29 0.24 -9.49
CA THR A 9 7.06 0.22 -10.93
C THR A 9 7.23 -1.16 -11.55
N HIS A 10 6.45 -1.44 -12.60
CA HIS A 10 6.58 -2.63 -13.45
C HIS A 10 6.94 -2.25 -14.90
N LYS A 11 7.22 -0.97 -15.16
CA LYS A 11 7.68 -0.45 -16.45
C LYS A 11 8.54 0.79 -16.28
N LYS A 12 9.23 1.23 -17.34
CA LYS A 12 9.85 2.56 -17.36
C LYS A 12 8.79 3.65 -17.18
N TYR A 13 9.14 4.71 -16.47
CA TYR A 13 8.27 5.85 -16.18
C TYR A 13 9.09 7.13 -16.15
N ASN A 14 8.43 8.29 -16.11
CA ASN A 14 9.10 9.57 -15.96
C ASN A 14 9.59 9.70 -14.51
N GLU A 15 10.87 9.40 -14.26
CA GLU A 15 11.44 9.44 -12.91
C GLU A 15 11.49 10.86 -12.34
N ILE A 16 11.38 10.96 -11.02
CA ILE A 16 11.67 12.20 -10.30
C ILE A 16 13.18 12.23 -10.06
N SER A 17 13.84 13.33 -10.44
CA SER A 17 15.30 13.45 -10.34
C SER A 17 15.82 13.66 -8.93
N ASP A 18 14.95 13.97 -7.97
CA ASP A 18 15.30 14.14 -6.57
C ASP A 18 15.74 12.79 -5.95
N PRO A 19 16.94 12.72 -5.33
CA PRO A 19 17.47 11.49 -4.74
C PRO A 19 16.62 10.91 -3.60
N LEU A 20 15.66 11.67 -3.05
CA LEU A 20 14.63 11.17 -2.15
C LEU A 20 13.81 10.02 -2.79
N TYR A 21 13.63 10.04 -4.11
CA TYR A 21 12.79 9.09 -4.84
C TYR A 21 13.63 7.97 -5.46
N HIS A 22 13.45 6.76 -4.94
CA HIS A 22 14.11 5.55 -5.41
C HIS A 22 13.15 4.69 -6.22
N SER A 23 13.45 4.46 -7.50
CA SER A 23 12.71 3.49 -8.32
C SER A 23 12.89 2.07 -7.76
N LEU A 24 11.80 1.33 -7.62
CA LEU A 24 11.81 -0.09 -7.28
C LEU A 24 11.04 -0.87 -8.34
N HIS A 25 11.73 -1.74 -9.05
CA HIS A 25 11.12 -2.67 -10.01
C HIS A 25 10.46 -3.82 -9.25
N VAL A 26 9.12 -3.84 -9.28
CA VAL A 26 8.30 -4.89 -8.70
C VAL A 26 7.98 -6.00 -9.69
N GLY A 27 7.97 -7.25 -9.21
CA GLY A 27 7.71 -8.43 -10.04
C GLY A 27 8.85 -8.81 -10.96
N LYS A 28 10.09 -8.43 -10.62
CA LYS A 28 11.28 -8.72 -11.44
C LYS A 28 11.46 -10.22 -11.71
N ALA A 29 11.09 -11.09 -10.76
CA ALA A 29 11.20 -12.55 -10.91
C ALA A 29 10.39 -13.10 -12.10
N ILE A 30 9.42 -12.34 -12.62
CA ILE A 30 8.54 -12.76 -13.72
C ILE A 30 8.53 -11.75 -14.89
N SER A 31 9.48 -10.82 -14.93
CA SER A 31 9.55 -9.79 -15.98
C SER A 31 10.98 -9.47 -16.41
N ASP A 32 11.11 -8.80 -17.55
CA ASP A 32 12.39 -8.30 -18.05
C ASP A 32 12.96 -7.19 -17.17
N ASP A 33 14.29 -7.07 -17.14
CA ASP A 33 15.01 -6.07 -16.36
C ASP A 33 14.75 -4.65 -16.87
N LEU A 34 14.38 -3.75 -15.93
CA LEU A 34 14.17 -2.34 -16.20
C LEU A 34 15.40 -1.48 -15.86
N GLY A 35 16.49 -2.05 -15.36
CA GLY A 35 17.68 -1.31 -14.93
C GLY A 35 17.46 -0.48 -13.67
N TYR A 36 16.53 -0.90 -12.81
CA TYR A 36 16.29 -0.33 -11.48
C TYR A 36 16.63 -1.37 -10.41
N PRO A 37 16.82 -0.97 -9.14
CA PRO A 37 16.75 -1.90 -8.01
C PRO A 37 15.49 -2.77 -8.09
N CYS A 38 15.63 -4.05 -7.80
CA CYS A 38 14.59 -5.06 -8.02
C CYS A 38 14.13 -5.70 -6.71
N ASP A 39 12.87 -6.15 -6.69
CA ASP A 39 12.24 -6.79 -5.54
C ASP A 39 12.50 -8.30 -5.42
N ASP A 40 13.38 -8.89 -6.23
CA ASP A 40 13.66 -10.34 -6.30
C ASP A 40 14.98 -10.76 -5.61
N ALA A 41 15.67 -9.84 -4.95
CA ALA A 41 16.84 -10.10 -4.13
C ALA A 41 16.48 -10.29 -2.64
N GLY A 42 17.34 -10.95 -1.85
CA GLY A 42 17.12 -11.12 -0.41
C GLY A 42 15.83 -11.88 -0.08
N GLU A 43 15.21 -11.55 1.06
CA GLU A 43 13.90 -12.13 1.41
C GLU A 43 12.79 -11.43 0.61
N ASN A 44 12.04 -12.19 -0.19
CA ASN A 44 11.09 -11.59 -1.13
C ASN A 44 9.93 -12.51 -1.53
N ILE A 45 8.94 -11.90 -2.18
CA ILE A 45 7.79 -12.56 -2.81
C ILE A 45 7.59 -12.09 -4.27
N SER A 46 8.66 -11.68 -4.96
CA SER A 46 8.59 -11.08 -6.32
C SER A 46 7.81 -11.95 -7.32
N ALA A 47 7.98 -13.27 -7.24
CA ALA A 47 7.26 -14.22 -8.10
C ALA A 47 5.73 -14.17 -7.94
N LYS A 48 5.22 -13.63 -6.84
CA LYS A 48 3.78 -13.48 -6.56
C LYS A 48 3.19 -12.18 -7.12
N ASN A 49 3.93 -11.38 -7.89
CA ASN A 49 3.48 -10.06 -8.35
C ASN A 49 2.17 -10.09 -9.18
N LYS A 50 1.87 -11.19 -9.87
CA LYS A 50 0.57 -11.34 -10.59
C LYS A 50 -0.64 -11.20 -9.67
N SER A 51 -0.53 -11.57 -8.40
CA SER A 51 -1.62 -11.51 -7.43
C SER A 51 -1.42 -10.47 -6.32
N TYR A 52 -0.18 -10.22 -5.94
CA TYR A 52 0.19 -9.23 -4.92
C TYR A 52 0.48 -7.84 -5.48
N CYS A 53 0.73 -7.70 -6.78
CA CYS A 53 1.03 -6.42 -7.44
C CYS A 53 2.17 -5.66 -6.71
N GLU A 54 2.02 -4.35 -6.50
CA GLU A 54 2.99 -3.50 -5.81
C GLU A 54 3.33 -3.98 -4.39
N LEU A 55 2.53 -4.85 -3.77
CA LEU A 55 2.83 -5.42 -2.45
C LEU A 55 4.10 -6.26 -2.46
N THR A 56 4.55 -6.80 -3.60
CA THR A 56 5.83 -7.50 -3.65
C THR A 56 7.00 -6.55 -3.35
N GLY A 57 6.89 -5.31 -3.82
CA GLY A 57 7.81 -4.24 -3.47
C GLY A 57 7.69 -3.85 -1.99
N ILE A 58 6.47 -3.69 -1.47
CA ILE A 58 6.25 -3.37 -0.05
C ILE A 58 6.85 -4.45 0.87
N TYR A 59 6.64 -5.74 0.54
CA TYR A 59 7.25 -6.85 1.28
C TYR A 59 8.78 -6.79 1.24
N TRP A 60 9.35 -6.55 0.06
CA TRP A 60 10.79 -6.46 -0.10
C TRP A 60 11.38 -5.30 0.72
N LEU A 61 10.72 -4.14 0.73
CA LEU A 61 11.13 -2.99 1.52
C LEU A 61 11.07 -3.27 3.02
N TRP A 62 10.02 -3.97 3.48
CA TRP A 62 9.89 -4.39 4.88
C TRP A 62 11.08 -5.25 5.32
N LYS A 63 11.50 -6.21 4.49
CA LYS A 63 12.53 -7.19 4.86
C LYS A 63 13.96 -6.73 4.64
N ASN A 64 14.19 -5.85 3.67
CA ASN A 64 15.55 -5.60 3.16
C ASN A 64 16.03 -4.15 3.36
N ILE A 65 15.14 -3.21 3.73
CA ILE A 65 15.50 -1.81 3.90
C ILE A 65 15.49 -1.40 5.37
N SER A 66 16.50 -0.61 5.73
CA SER A 66 16.57 0.15 6.99
C SER A 66 16.73 1.63 6.64
N CYS A 67 15.89 2.47 7.22
CA CYS A 67 15.91 3.93 7.15
C CYS A 67 15.07 4.49 8.31
N ASP A 68 15.07 5.81 8.52
CA ASP A 68 14.28 6.44 9.58
C ASP A 68 12.81 6.64 9.15
N ILE A 69 12.63 7.15 7.93
CA ILE A 69 11.32 7.41 7.32
C ILE A 69 11.26 6.71 5.97
N ILE A 70 10.16 6.02 5.72
CA ILE A 70 9.89 5.31 4.48
C ILE A 70 8.59 5.82 3.84
N GLY A 71 8.64 6.09 2.54
CA GLY A 71 7.50 6.44 1.72
C GLY A 71 7.29 5.45 0.59
N ILE A 72 6.02 5.23 0.22
CA ILE A 72 5.60 4.37 -0.89
C ILE A 72 4.78 5.19 -1.87
N CYS A 73 5.26 5.26 -3.10
CA CYS A 73 4.55 5.83 -4.26
C CYS A 73 4.39 4.76 -5.34
N HIS A 74 3.44 4.99 -6.24
CA HIS A 74 3.33 4.20 -7.47
C HIS A 74 3.90 5.04 -8.63
N TYR A 75 4.42 4.40 -9.68
CA TYR A 75 5.14 5.05 -10.80
C TYR A 75 4.41 6.21 -11.53
N ARG A 76 3.11 6.42 -11.27
CA ARG A 76 2.31 7.54 -11.83
C ARG A 76 1.59 8.37 -10.77
N ARG A 77 1.84 8.16 -9.48
CA ARG A 77 1.09 8.79 -8.39
C ARG A 77 2.05 9.23 -7.31
N PHE A 78 2.11 10.53 -7.09
CA PHE A 78 3.03 11.15 -6.16
C PHE A 78 2.27 12.09 -5.22
N PHE A 79 2.68 12.10 -3.95
CA PHE A 79 2.24 13.12 -2.99
C PHE A 79 2.73 14.48 -3.44
N THR A 80 1.82 15.45 -3.56
CA THR A 80 2.16 16.78 -4.05
C THR A 80 1.61 17.91 -3.19
N ILE A 81 2.37 18.99 -3.13
CA ILE A 81 1.97 20.30 -2.58
C ILE A 81 2.12 21.31 -3.71
N GLU A 82 1.08 22.09 -3.97
CA GLU A 82 1.07 23.05 -5.09
C GLU A 82 1.42 22.43 -6.45
N LYS A 83 1.06 21.15 -6.63
CA LYS A 83 1.34 20.29 -7.81
C LYS A 83 2.79 19.82 -7.97
N GLU A 84 3.68 20.17 -7.04
CA GLU A 84 5.05 19.67 -7.01
C GLU A 84 5.18 18.48 -6.04
N PRO A 85 5.99 17.45 -6.36
CA PRO A 85 6.28 16.37 -5.44
C PRO A 85 6.82 16.86 -4.09
N VAL A 86 6.38 16.24 -3.00
CA VAL A 86 6.89 16.56 -1.65
C VAL A 86 8.39 16.29 -1.54
N ASN A 87 9.10 17.13 -0.80
CA ASN A 87 10.52 16.95 -0.53
C ASN A 87 10.78 16.46 0.90
N ALA A 88 12.03 16.16 1.23
CA ALA A 88 12.41 15.64 2.54
C ALA A 88 12.11 16.64 3.67
N GLU A 89 12.35 17.94 3.44
CA GLU A 89 12.08 18.99 4.43
C GLU A 89 10.60 19.01 4.85
N PHE A 90 9.69 18.94 3.88
CA PHE A 90 8.25 18.87 4.15
C PHE A 90 7.88 17.62 4.97
N ILE A 91 8.39 16.45 4.58
CA ILE A 91 8.08 15.18 5.26
C ILE A 91 8.60 15.21 6.70
N GLU A 92 9.83 15.66 6.90
CA GLU A 92 10.47 15.72 8.21
C GLU A 92 9.80 16.78 9.11
N ASP A 93 9.34 17.91 8.57
CA ASP A 93 8.54 18.90 9.31
C ASP A 93 7.22 18.28 9.82
N ILE A 94 6.46 17.60 8.95
CA ILE A 94 5.19 16.97 9.33
C ILE A 94 5.40 15.88 10.38
N LEU A 95 6.33 14.95 10.13
CA LEU A 95 6.50 13.76 10.98
C LEU A 95 7.28 14.02 12.27
N CYS A 96 8.18 15.01 12.28
CA CYS A 96 9.05 15.27 13.44
C CYS A 96 8.65 16.52 14.19
N GLN A 97 8.54 17.67 13.51
CA GLN A 97 8.28 18.95 14.18
C GLN A 97 6.80 19.07 14.59
N LYS A 98 5.88 18.73 13.68
CA LYS A 98 4.44 18.77 13.93
C LYS A 98 3.91 17.51 14.61
N SER A 99 4.78 16.53 14.84
CA SER A 99 4.47 15.29 15.58
C SER A 99 3.26 14.53 15.01
N TYR A 100 3.15 14.46 13.68
CA TYR A 100 2.30 13.47 13.00
C TYR A 100 3.05 12.15 12.87
N ASP A 101 2.31 11.06 12.66
CA ASP A 101 2.86 9.71 12.57
C ASP A 101 2.88 9.18 11.14
N ILE A 102 1.87 9.56 10.35
CA ILE A 102 1.64 9.05 9.00
C ILE A 102 1.20 10.18 8.08
N ILE A 103 1.76 10.23 6.87
CA ILE A 103 1.22 10.99 5.74
C ILE A 103 0.49 10.03 4.81
N LEU A 104 -0.76 10.33 4.50
CA LEU A 104 -1.61 9.54 3.59
C LEU A 104 -2.14 10.39 2.43
N PRO A 105 -2.55 9.75 1.31
CA PRO A 105 -3.31 10.44 0.29
C PRO A 105 -4.58 11.03 0.86
N THR A 106 -4.96 12.23 0.41
CA THR A 106 -6.26 12.83 0.75
C THR A 106 -7.39 11.86 0.46
N CYS A 107 -8.26 11.71 1.44
CA CYS A 107 -9.42 10.84 1.35
C CYS A 107 -10.35 11.27 0.22
N SER A 108 -10.87 10.31 -0.54
CA SER A 108 -11.90 10.58 -1.55
C SER A 108 -13.11 9.69 -1.33
N SER A 109 -14.29 10.23 -1.64
CA SER A 109 -15.54 9.48 -1.59
C SER A 109 -15.68 8.61 -2.84
N SER A 110 -15.90 7.32 -2.63
CA SER A 110 -16.35 6.40 -3.66
C SER A 110 -17.74 6.80 -4.18
N PRO A 111 -18.06 6.60 -5.48
CA PRO A 111 -19.42 6.77 -5.99
C PRO A 111 -20.40 5.71 -5.49
N TYR A 112 -19.91 4.69 -4.78
CA TYR A 112 -20.73 3.65 -4.16
C TYR A 112 -21.11 4.01 -2.71
N ALA A 113 -22.18 3.40 -2.20
CA ALA A 113 -22.67 3.66 -0.85
C ALA A 113 -21.66 3.32 0.25
N SER A 114 -20.78 2.34 -0.01
CA SER A 114 -19.73 1.92 0.90
C SER A 114 -18.56 1.26 0.15
N ASN A 115 -17.44 1.06 0.85
CA ASN A 115 -16.30 0.31 0.35
C ASN A 115 -16.65 -1.17 0.09
N TYR A 116 -17.56 -1.74 0.89
CA TYR A 116 -18.11 -3.07 0.68
C TYR A 116 -18.89 -3.15 -0.64
N GLU A 117 -19.82 -2.20 -0.87
CA GLU A 117 -20.58 -2.16 -2.12
C GLU A 117 -19.67 -1.87 -3.32
N HIS A 118 -18.66 -1.01 -3.15
CA HIS A 118 -17.63 -0.81 -4.17
C HIS A 118 -16.91 -2.12 -4.51
N TYR A 119 -16.43 -2.86 -3.50
CA TYR A 119 -15.73 -4.12 -3.70
C TYR A 119 -16.64 -5.16 -4.37
N LYS A 120 -17.87 -5.33 -3.89
CA LYS A 120 -18.87 -6.23 -4.46
C LYS A 120 -19.18 -5.97 -5.93
N ASN A 121 -19.17 -4.70 -6.34
CA ASN A 121 -19.44 -4.30 -7.72
C ASN A 121 -18.23 -4.40 -8.65
N LYS A 122 -17.00 -4.39 -8.11
CA LYS A 122 -15.75 -4.36 -8.90
C LYS A 122 -14.93 -5.65 -8.82
N HIS A 123 -15.14 -6.44 -7.78
CA HIS A 123 -14.31 -7.58 -7.40
C HIS A 123 -15.18 -8.74 -6.88
N VAL A 124 -14.56 -9.90 -6.62
CA VAL A 124 -15.27 -11.06 -6.09
C VAL A 124 -15.50 -10.89 -4.59
N ILE A 125 -16.74 -10.62 -4.20
CA ILE A 125 -17.07 -10.26 -2.80
C ILE A 125 -16.63 -11.29 -1.76
N LYS A 126 -16.64 -12.58 -2.14
CA LYS A 126 -16.18 -13.69 -1.28
C LYS A 126 -14.77 -13.48 -0.75
N ASP A 127 -13.89 -12.79 -1.50
CA ASP A 127 -12.52 -12.52 -1.07
C ASP A 127 -12.48 -11.54 0.12
N LEU A 128 -13.35 -10.52 0.10
CA LEU A 128 -13.46 -9.55 1.19
C LEU A 128 -14.12 -10.19 2.42
N ASP A 129 -15.13 -11.02 2.22
CA ASP A 129 -15.78 -11.79 3.30
C ASP A 129 -14.77 -12.75 3.96
N THR A 130 -13.98 -13.47 3.15
CA THR A 130 -12.90 -14.34 3.64
C THR A 130 -11.86 -13.54 4.43
N THR A 131 -11.53 -12.34 3.98
CA THR A 131 -10.61 -11.44 4.69
C THR A 131 -11.17 -11.03 6.05
N ARG A 132 -12.48 -10.74 6.13
CA ARG A 132 -13.16 -10.44 7.39
C ARG A 132 -13.11 -11.63 8.35
N ASP A 133 -13.34 -12.84 7.87
CA ASP A 133 -13.30 -14.06 8.69
C ASP A 133 -11.89 -14.30 9.25
N VAL A 134 -10.85 -14.14 8.42
CA VAL A 134 -9.45 -14.21 8.86
C VAL A 134 -9.15 -13.18 9.95
N ILE A 135 -9.62 -11.94 9.79
CA ILE A 135 -9.43 -10.89 10.81
C ILE A 135 -10.18 -11.24 12.09
N LEU A 136 -11.42 -11.71 12.01
CA LEU A 136 -12.19 -12.10 13.19
C LEU A 136 -11.50 -13.22 13.98
N GLU A 137 -10.88 -14.18 13.29
CA GLU A 137 -10.18 -15.31 13.92
C GLU A 137 -8.81 -14.91 14.51
N LYS A 138 -7.98 -14.18 13.76
CA LYS A 138 -6.58 -13.89 14.15
C LYS A 138 -6.42 -12.58 14.91
N TYR A 139 -7.27 -11.61 14.62
CA TYR A 139 -7.20 -10.24 15.14
C TYR A 139 -8.59 -9.74 15.52
N PRO A 140 -9.29 -10.40 16.47
CA PRO A 140 -10.69 -10.11 16.78
C PRO A 140 -10.94 -8.64 17.14
N ASP A 141 -9.96 -7.95 17.74
CA ASP A 141 -10.07 -6.53 18.06
C ASP A 141 -10.16 -5.63 16.81
N TYR A 142 -9.64 -6.07 15.67
CA TYR A 142 -9.66 -5.35 14.39
C TYR A 142 -11.00 -5.47 13.66
N VAL A 143 -11.87 -6.43 14.02
CA VAL A 143 -13.10 -6.69 13.25
C VAL A 143 -14.03 -5.47 13.22
N LYS A 144 -14.09 -4.71 14.32
CA LYS A 144 -14.91 -3.48 14.39
C LYS A 144 -14.37 -2.40 13.45
N ALA A 145 -13.04 -2.26 13.36
CA ALA A 145 -12.42 -1.34 12.43
C ALA A 145 -12.63 -1.78 10.98
N PHE A 146 -12.51 -3.09 10.72
CA PHE A 146 -12.78 -3.66 9.41
C PHE A 146 -14.22 -3.35 8.98
N ASP A 147 -15.20 -3.64 9.84
CA ASP A 147 -16.61 -3.40 9.57
C ASP A 147 -16.87 -1.92 9.32
N LEU A 148 -16.33 -1.02 10.15
CA LEU A 148 -16.50 0.41 9.95
C LEU A 148 -15.91 0.89 8.61
N MET A 149 -14.69 0.43 8.28
CA MET A 149 -14.02 0.79 7.02
C MET A 149 -14.71 0.16 5.80
N ALA A 150 -15.36 -1.00 5.95
CA ALA A 150 -16.17 -1.61 4.91
C ALA A 150 -17.48 -0.83 4.67
N HIS A 151 -18.07 -0.24 5.71
CA HIS A 151 -19.36 0.48 5.62
C HIS A 151 -19.24 1.98 5.34
N THR A 152 -18.05 2.58 5.45
CA THR A 152 -17.80 3.95 4.96
C THR A 152 -17.66 3.99 3.44
N ASN A 153 -17.91 5.15 2.82
CA ASN A 153 -17.63 5.41 1.42
C ASN A 153 -16.29 6.15 1.18
N LEU A 154 -15.51 6.37 2.25
CA LEU A 154 -14.21 7.02 2.18
C LEU A 154 -13.09 6.01 1.90
N ALA A 155 -12.22 6.33 0.94
CA ALA A 155 -11.08 5.49 0.57
C ALA A 155 -9.79 6.31 0.40
N SER A 156 -8.67 5.69 0.78
CA SER A 156 -7.33 6.17 0.40
C SER A 156 -6.96 5.63 -0.98
N LEU A 157 -6.13 6.38 -1.69
CA LEU A 157 -5.65 5.99 -3.01
C LEU A 157 -4.48 5.01 -2.90
N GLY A 158 -4.71 3.75 -3.26
CA GLY A 158 -3.65 2.73 -3.34
C GLY A 158 -3.04 2.35 -2.00
N ASN A 159 -1.89 1.66 -2.05
CA ASN A 159 -1.08 1.30 -0.88
C ASN A 159 0.01 2.35 -0.61
N MET A 160 -0.33 3.63 -0.80
CA MET A 160 0.60 4.77 -0.66
C MET A 160 0.58 5.31 0.77
N ILE A 161 1.75 5.45 1.36
CA ILE A 161 1.95 5.89 2.75
C ILE A 161 3.35 6.51 2.89
N ILE A 162 3.52 7.52 3.75
CA ILE A 162 4.84 7.93 4.26
C ILE A 162 4.79 7.93 5.78
N THR A 163 5.73 7.25 6.43
CA THR A 163 5.72 7.10 7.90
C THR A 163 7.12 6.75 8.43
N ARG A 164 7.27 6.73 9.76
CA ARG A 164 8.46 6.17 10.42
C ARG A 164 8.58 4.68 10.10
N LYS A 165 9.81 4.21 9.92
CA LYS A 165 10.06 2.81 9.54
C LYS A 165 9.46 1.80 10.52
N GLU A 166 9.44 2.10 11.81
CA GLU A 166 8.82 1.24 12.84
C GLU A 166 7.31 1.01 12.60
N ILE A 167 6.56 2.06 12.22
CA ILE A 167 5.12 1.96 11.93
C ILE A 167 4.90 1.15 10.65
N PHE A 168 5.76 1.36 9.65
CA PHE A 168 5.71 0.61 8.40
C PHE A 168 5.99 -0.89 8.63
N ASP A 169 6.94 -1.22 9.49
CA ASP A 169 7.30 -2.61 9.80
C ASP A 169 6.21 -3.34 10.56
N ASP A 170 5.59 -2.67 11.55
CA ASP A 170 4.44 -3.20 12.28
C ASP A 170 3.21 -3.38 11.35
N TYR A 171 2.97 -2.41 10.46
CA TYR A 171 1.94 -2.51 9.44
C TYR A 171 2.17 -3.70 8.50
N CYS A 172 3.39 -3.88 8.01
CA CYS A 172 3.71 -4.98 7.11
C CYS A 172 3.60 -6.33 7.81
N ALA A 173 4.04 -6.43 9.07
CA ALA A 173 3.90 -7.65 9.86
C ALA A 173 2.42 -8.07 9.97
N TRP A 174 1.53 -7.13 10.31
CA TRP A 174 0.10 -7.40 10.36
C TRP A 174 -0.50 -7.71 8.98
N LEU A 175 -0.22 -6.87 7.98
CA LEU A 175 -0.80 -7.00 6.64
C LEU A 175 -0.47 -8.35 6.01
N PHE A 176 0.81 -8.75 6.02
CA PHE A 176 1.22 -9.99 5.37
C PHE A 176 0.82 -11.24 6.17
N ASP A 177 0.67 -11.14 7.50
CA ASP A 177 0.11 -12.25 8.28
C ASP A 177 -1.39 -12.48 7.99
N VAL A 178 -2.16 -11.40 7.76
CA VAL A 178 -3.55 -11.49 7.28
C VAL A 178 -3.60 -12.04 5.85
N LEU A 179 -2.88 -11.41 4.91
CA LEU A 179 -2.96 -11.78 3.49
C LEU A 179 -2.47 -13.20 3.21
N SER A 180 -1.43 -13.66 3.92
CA SER A 180 -0.95 -15.04 3.77
C SER A 180 -1.97 -16.08 4.24
N GLU A 181 -2.83 -15.73 5.19
CA GLU A 181 -3.92 -16.60 5.64
C GLU A 181 -5.11 -16.56 4.67
N VAL A 182 -5.45 -15.38 4.13
CA VAL A 182 -6.44 -15.25 3.06
C VAL A 182 -6.02 -16.06 1.83
N GLU A 183 -4.74 -16.00 1.44
CA GLU A 183 -4.19 -16.75 0.31
C GLU A 183 -4.39 -18.27 0.42
N LYS A 184 -4.38 -18.83 1.63
CA LYS A 184 -4.65 -20.27 1.86
C LYS A 184 -6.13 -20.63 1.70
N ARG A 185 -7.03 -19.66 1.82
CA ARG A 185 -8.49 -19.85 1.86
C ARG A 185 -9.19 -19.42 0.57
N THR A 186 -8.46 -18.79 -0.35
CA THR A 186 -8.96 -18.35 -1.65
C THR A 186 -8.40 -19.19 -2.78
N ASP A 187 -9.26 -19.59 -3.73
CA ASP A 187 -8.85 -20.19 -5.00
C ASP A 187 -9.09 -19.19 -6.12
N ILE A 188 -7.99 -18.73 -6.75
CA ILE A 188 -8.01 -17.76 -7.84
C ILE A 188 -7.73 -18.39 -9.21
N THR A 189 -7.75 -19.73 -9.32
CA THR A 189 -7.39 -20.44 -10.55
C THR A 189 -8.22 -19.95 -11.74
N ASP A 190 -9.53 -19.86 -11.53
CA ASP A 190 -10.53 -19.47 -12.55
C ASP A 190 -10.72 -17.95 -12.66
N TYR A 191 -10.01 -17.15 -11.88
CA TYR A 191 -10.10 -15.69 -11.98
C TYR A 191 -9.41 -15.21 -13.27
N ASP A 192 -10.00 -14.20 -13.90
CA ASP A 192 -9.36 -13.51 -15.00
C ASP A 192 -8.10 -12.74 -14.54
N VAL A 193 -7.32 -12.22 -15.48
CA VAL A 193 -6.07 -11.49 -15.19
C VAL A 193 -6.31 -10.28 -14.28
N PHE A 194 -7.47 -9.63 -14.38
CA PHE A 194 -7.80 -8.47 -13.58
C PHE A 194 -8.15 -8.85 -12.14
N GLN A 195 -8.96 -9.90 -11.96
CA GLN A 195 -9.37 -10.38 -10.65
C GLN A 195 -8.24 -11.13 -9.93
N LYS A 196 -7.28 -11.74 -10.64
CA LYS A 196 -6.12 -12.40 -9.99
C LYS A 196 -5.30 -11.50 -9.07
N ARG A 197 -5.45 -10.17 -9.19
CA ARG A 197 -4.81 -9.13 -8.37
C ARG A 197 -5.44 -8.93 -6.98
N ILE A 198 -6.18 -9.93 -6.48
CA ILE A 198 -7.01 -9.83 -5.26
C ILE A 198 -6.27 -9.22 -4.07
N TYR A 199 -5.03 -9.64 -3.79
CA TYR A 199 -4.34 -9.23 -2.58
C TYR A 199 -3.95 -7.76 -2.63
N GLY A 200 -3.65 -7.24 -3.83
CA GLY A 200 -3.48 -5.81 -4.04
C GLY A 200 -4.75 -5.03 -3.72
N TYR A 201 -5.91 -5.49 -4.18
CA TYR A 201 -7.21 -4.84 -3.90
C TYR A 201 -7.57 -4.91 -2.41
N LEU A 202 -7.36 -6.05 -1.76
CA LEU A 202 -7.61 -6.22 -0.33
C LEU A 202 -6.73 -5.28 0.50
N ALA A 203 -5.43 -5.21 0.20
CA ALA A 203 -4.49 -4.36 0.94
C ALA A 203 -4.88 -2.87 0.92
N GLU A 204 -5.40 -2.36 -0.19
CA GLU A 204 -5.86 -0.97 -0.29
C GLU A 204 -6.95 -0.64 0.77
N ARG A 205 -7.77 -1.63 1.15
CA ARG A 205 -8.81 -1.46 2.18
C ARG A 205 -8.21 -1.68 3.57
N LEU A 206 -7.33 -2.68 3.70
CA LEU A 206 -6.70 -3.05 4.97
C LEU A 206 -5.81 -1.95 5.55
N LEU A 207 -5.20 -1.09 4.71
CA LEU A 207 -4.41 0.05 5.19
C LEU A 207 -5.20 0.94 6.16
N ARG A 208 -6.44 1.32 5.83
CA ARG A 208 -7.27 2.15 6.72
C ARG A 208 -7.78 1.39 7.94
N VAL A 209 -7.97 0.07 7.82
CA VAL A 209 -8.32 -0.78 8.98
C VAL A 209 -7.20 -0.73 10.01
N TYR A 210 -5.95 -0.93 9.58
CA TYR A 210 -4.79 -0.85 10.45
C TYR A 210 -4.66 0.54 11.08
N ILE A 211 -4.74 1.61 10.30
CA ILE A 211 -4.56 2.98 10.81
C ILE A 211 -5.66 3.33 11.82
N TYR A 212 -6.91 2.93 11.57
CA TYR A 212 -8.02 3.18 12.50
C TYR A 212 -7.84 2.48 13.85
N MET A 213 -7.18 1.31 13.88
CA MET A 213 -6.94 0.56 15.11
C MET A 213 -5.87 1.17 16.02
N HIS A 214 -5.12 2.15 15.52
CA HIS A 214 -3.99 2.73 16.23
C HIS A 214 -4.22 4.22 16.51
N PRO A 215 -3.63 4.77 17.58
CA PRO A 215 -3.76 6.18 17.94
C PRO A 215 -2.86 7.10 17.10
N TYR A 216 -2.68 6.80 15.81
CA TYR A 216 -1.80 7.56 14.92
C TYR A 216 -2.42 8.88 14.48
N LYS A 217 -1.63 9.95 14.50
CA LYS A 217 -1.98 11.23 13.89
C LYS A 217 -1.65 11.19 12.39
N VAL A 218 -2.70 11.30 11.57
CA VAL A 218 -2.59 11.26 10.10
C VAL A 218 -2.62 12.67 9.53
N TYR A 219 -1.65 12.98 8.66
CA TYR A 219 -1.64 14.18 7.83
C TYR A 219 -2.00 13.80 6.39
N GLU A 220 -3.04 14.39 5.82
CA GLU A 220 -3.47 14.06 4.46
C GLU A 220 -2.88 15.02 3.42
N VAL A 221 -2.32 14.47 2.33
CA VAL A 221 -1.68 15.22 1.24
C VAL A 221 -2.29 14.81 -0.10
N PRO A 222 -2.60 15.76 -1.00
CA PRO A 222 -3.08 15.43 -2.33
C PRO A 222 -2.10 14.56 -3.10
N VAL A 223 -2.63 13.69 -3.96
CA VAL A 223 -1.82 12.87 -4.87
C VAL A 223 -2.12 13.29 -6.30
N THR A 224 -1.08 13.67 -7.03
CA THR A 224 -1.21 13.97 -8.46
C THR A 224 -0.89 12.73 -9.28
N GLN A 225 -1.74 12.45 -10.26
CA GLN A 225 -1.49 11.42 -11.24
C GLN A 225 -0.76 12.01 -12.46
N THR A 226 0.43 11.51 -12.77
CA THR A 226 1.17 11.94 -13.96
C THR A 226 0.67 11.21 -15.21
N THR A 227 0.65 11.91 -16.34
CA THR A 227 0.42 11.29 -17.64
C THR A 227 1.70 10.58 -18.09
N GLY A 228 1.65 9.26 -18.15
CA GLY A 228 2.72 8.37 -18.62
C GLY A 228 2.22 6.96 -18.86
#